data_AF-A0A955P610-F1
#
_entry.id   AF-A0A955P610-F1
#
_cell.length_a   1.000
_cell.length_b   1.000
_cell.length_c   1.000
_cell.angle_alpha   90.00
_cell.angle_beta   90.00
_cell.angle_gamma   90.00
#
_symmetry.space_group_name_H-M   'P 1'
#
loop_
_entity.id
_entity.type
_entity.pdbx_description
1 polymer ?
#
loop_
_entity_poly.entity_id
_entity_poly.type
_entity_poly.pdbx_seq_one_letter_code
_entity_poly.pdbx_strand_id
1 'polypeptide(L)' 'LMRDDAAKPEERIEGMLATAFGRKPSRQEVARLADLAYRCAELRGADSKEMLHCQEAWADVAHSIFNLKEFIYAR' A
#
# COMPACT_ATOMS: atom_id res chain seq x y z
N LEU A 1 7.81 -4.09 -11.91
CA LEU A 1 6.41 -4.44 -11.58
C LEU A 1 6.45 -5.58 -10.58
N MET A 2 5.98 -5.33 -9.36
CA MET A 2 5.87 -6.35 -8.30
C MET A 2 4.98 -7.49 -8.84
N ARG A 3 5.41 -8.75 -8.72
CA ARG A 3 4.50 -9.88 -8.95
C ARG A 3 3.55 -9.90 -7.78
N ASP A 4 2.29 -9.57 -8.05
CA ASP A 4 1.29 -9.43 -7.02
C ASP A 4 0.54 -10.74 -6.86
N ASP A 5 1.14 -11.67 -6.13
CA ASP A 5 0.52 -12.94 -5.71
C ASP A 5 -0.23 -12.78 -4.38
N ALA A 6 -0.45 -11.54 -3.92
CA ALA A 6 -1.12 -11.24 -2.67
C ALA A 6 -2.59 -11.63 -2.72
N ALA A 7 -3.03 -12.46 -1.77
CA ALA A 7 -4.43 -12.84 -1.64
C ALA A 7 -5.23 -11.80 -0.84
N LYS A 8 -4.53 -10.92 -0.13
CA LYS A 8 -5.12 -9.89 0.74
C LYS A 8 -4.38 -8.55 0.59
N PRO A 9 -5.09 -7.42 0.74
CA PRO A 9 -4.48 -6.10 0.70
C PRO A 9 -3.31 -5.92 1.68
N GLU A 10 -3.42 -6.48 2.87
CA GLU A 10 -2.39 -6.40 3.91
C GLU A 10 -1.09 -7.10 3.50
N GLU A 11 -1.18 -8.22 2.76
CA GLU A 11 -0.01 -8.96 2.26
C GLU A 11 0.73 -8.14 1.19
N ARG A 12 0.00 -7.49 0.28
CA ARG A 12 0.57 -6.59 -0.72
C ARG A 12 1.28 -5.41 -0.08
N ILE A 13 0.65 -4.82 0.94
CA ILE A 13 1.20 -3.68 1.69
C ILE A 13 2.45 -4.06 2.48
N GLU A 14 2.47 -5.24 3.11
CA GLU A 14 3.67 -5.75 3.77
C GLU A 14 4.84 -5.85 2.78
N GLY A 15 4.59 -6.40 1.59
CA GLY A 15 5.57 -6.47 0.51
C GLY A 15 6.06 -5.08 0.05
N MET A 16 5.14 -4.15 -0.19
CA MET A 16 5.45 -2.79 -0.64
C MET A 16 6.32 -2.05 0.38
N LEU A 17 5.94 -2.11 1.67
CA LEU A 17 6.70 -1.49 2.76
C LEU A 17 8.08 -2.12 2.94
N ALA A 18 8.16 -3.46 2.92
CA ALA A 18 9.43 -4.17 3.05
C ALA A 18 10.40 -3.81 1.92
N THR A 19 9.88 -3.70 0.70
CA THR A 19 10.65 -3.29 -0.48
C THR A 19 11.10 -1.84 -0.40
N ALA A 20 10.21 -0.93 0.00
CA ALA A 20 10.50 0.51 0.03
C ALA A 20 11.48 0.91 1.15
N PHE A 21 11.36 0.30 2.33
CA PHE A 21 12.12 0.67 3.53
C PHE A 21 13.25 -0.31 3.89
N GLY A 22 13.36 -1.45 3.21
CA GLY A 22 14.41 -2.43 3.45
C GLY A 22 14.35 -3.10 4.83
N ARG A 23 13.20 -3.02 5.52
CA ARG A 23 12.97 -3.63 6.83
C ARG A 23 11.57 -4.23 6.93
N LYS A 24 11.39 -5.17 7.85
CA LYS A 24 10.05 -5.69 8.16
C LYS A 24 9.15 -4.56 8.71
N PRO A 25 7.95 -4.33 8.14
CA PRO A 25 7.02 -3.36 8.69
C PRO A 25 6.37 -3.87 9.98
N SER A 26 6.02 -2.94 10.85
CA SER A 26 5.21 -3.23 12.04
C SER A 26 3.76 -3.47 11.65
N ARG A 27 3.01 -4.21 12.49
CA ARG A 27 1.56 -4.42 12.29
C ARG A 27 0.79 -3.11 12.18
N GLN A 28 1.22 -2.08 12.90
CA GLN A 28 0.57 -0.76 12.88
C GLN A 28 0.80 -0.02 11.55
N GLU A 29 1.99 -0.15 10.96
CA GLU A 29 2.28 0.42 9.64
C GLU A 29 1.46 -0.25 8.54
N VAL A 30 1.39 -1.59 8.58
CA VAL A 30 0.55 -2.36 7.64
C VAL A 30 -0.91 -1.96 7.78
N ALA A 31 -1.45 -1.91 9.00
CA ALA A 31 -2.85 -1.55 9.24
C ALA A 31 -3.20 -0.14 8.75
N ARG A 32 -2.34 0.86 8.99
CA ARG A 32 -2.57 2.24 8.53
C ARG A 32 -2.55 2.37 7.01
N LEU A 33 -1.64 1.68 6.34
CA LEU A 33 -1.61 1.70 4.89
C LEU A 33 -2.73 0.86 4.27
N ALA A 34 -3.22 -0.17 4.96
CA ALA A 34 -4.38 -0.93 4.51
C ALA A 34 -5.63 -0.07 4.52
N ASP A 35 -5.85 0.66 5.60
CA ASP A 35 -6.91 1.66 5.69
C ASP A 35 -6.82 2.72 4.58
N LEU A 36 -5.62 3.25 4.32
CA LEU A 36 -5.39 4.17 3.19
C LEU A 36 -5.79 3.53 1.86
N ALA A 37 -5.38 2.29 1.62
CA ALA A 37 -5.64 1.59 0.37
C ALA A 37 -7.14 1.35 0.15
N TYR A 38 -7.89 1.00 1.20
CA TYR A 38 -9.35 0.91 1.17
C TYR A 38 -9.99 2.25 0.84
N ARG A 39 -9.58 3.34 1.51
CA ARG A 39 -10.09 4.69 1.24
C ARG A 39 -9.81 5.14 -0.20
N CYS A 40 -8.63 4.82 -0.74
CA CYS A 40 -8.28 5.09 -2.14
C CYS A 40 -9.17 4.33 -3.14
N ALA A 41 -9.57 3.10 -2.81
CA ALA A 41 -10.49 2.29 -3.61
C ALA A 41 -11.94 2.82 -3.52
N GLU A 42 -12.41 3.14 -2.32
CA GLU A 42 -13.73 3.74 -2.09
C GLU A 42 -13.92 5.05 -2.86
N LEU A 43 -12.91 5.92 -2.88
CA LEU A 43 -12.93 7.17 -3.65
C LEU A 43 -13.11 6.97 -5.17
N ARG A 44 -12.84 5.75 -5.66
CA ARG A 44 -12.97 5.36 -7.06
C ARG A 44 -14.19 4.49 -7.33
N GLY A 45 -15.03 4.26 -6.32
CA GLY A 45 -16.22 3.43 -6.41
C GLY A 45 -15.94 1.94 -6.52
N ALA A 46 -14.71 1.48 -6.21
CA ALA A 46 -14.39 0.06 -6.17
C ALA A 46 -14.82 -0.53 -4.83
N ASP A 47 -15.53 -1.66 -4.85
CA ASP A 47 -15.84 -2.40 -3.62
C ASP A 47 -14.55 -3.05 -3.07
N SER A 48 -14.54 -3.30 -1.78
CA SER A 48 -13.56 -4.07 -1.01
C SER A 48 -13.07 -5.33 -1.70
N LYS A 49 -13.95 -6.02 -2.45
CA LYS A 49 -13.63 -7.25 -3.20
C LYS A 49 -12.87 -6.99 -4.51
N GLU A 50 -13.05 -5.82 -5.09
CA GLU A 50 -12.39 -5.39 -6.34
C GLU A 50 -11.12 -4.58 -6.06
N MET A 51 -10.91 -4.17 -4.81
CA MET A 51 -9.79 -3.34 -4.38
C MET A 51 -8.42 -3.91 -4.76
N LEU A 52 -8.20 -5.22 -4.67
CA LEU A 52 -6.95 -5.86 -5.13
C LEU A 52 -6.69 -5.64 -6.64
N HIS A 53 -7.76 -5.53 -7.43
CA HIS A 53 -7.70 -5.31 -8.87
C HIS A 53 -7.79 -3.82 -9.26
N CYS A 54 -8.05 -2.92 -8.30
CA CYS A 54 -8.10 -1.48 -8.52
C CYS A 54 -6.69 -0.89 -8.66
N GLN A 55 -6.11 -0.99 -9.87
CA GLN A 55 -4.74 -0.55 -10.15
C GLN A 55 -4.46 0.89 -9.72
N GLU A 56 -5.44 1.78 -9.89
CA GLU A 56 -5.30 3.20 -9.53
C GLU A 56 -5.18 3.42 -8.02
N ALA A 57 -5.91 2.65 -7.20
CA ALA A 57 -5.78 2.72 -5.75
C ALA A 57 -4.36 2.28 -5.31
N TRP A 58 -3.80 1.26 -5.97
CA TRP A 58 -2.43 0.82 -5.69
C TRP A 58 -1.36 1.81 -6.14
N ALA A 59 -1.61 2.57 -7.21
CA ALA A 59 -0.74 3.66 -7.64
C ALA A 59 -0.68 4.76 -6.58
N ASP A 60 -1.83 5.14 -5.99
CA ASP A 60 -1.88 6.13 -4.90
C ASP A 60 -1.13 5.66 -3.65
N VAL A 61 -1.30 4.38 -3.28
CA VAL A 61 -0.59 3.78 -2.14
C VAL A 61 0.92 3.78 -2.41
N ALA A 62 1.35 3.42 -3.62
CA ALA A 62 2.76 3.44 -4.00
C ALA A 62 3.35 4.86 -3.94
N HIS A 63 2.63 5.87 -4.46
CA HIS A 63 3.02 7.27 -4.34
C HIS A 63 3.12 7.73 -2.88
N SER A 64 2.18 7.32 -2.03
CA SER A 64 2.19 7.66 -0.60
C SER A 64 3.40 7.06 0.12
N ILE A 65 3.75 5.80 -0.18
CA ILE A 65 4.95 5.15 0.37
C ILE A 65 6.23 5.83 -0.12
N PHE A 66 6.30 6.19 -1.41
CA PHE A 66 7.43 6.93 -1.97
C PHE A 66 7.63 8.26 -1.23
N ASN A 67 6.56 9.04 -1.05
CA ASN A 67 6.61 10.29 -0.31
C ASN A 67 7.06 10.08 1.14
N LEU A 68 6.56 9.04 1.82
CA LEU A 68 6.95 8.72 3.19
C LEU A 68 8.44 8.38 3.29
N LYS A 69 9.00 7.69 2.28
CA LYS A 69 10.43 7.43 2.18
C LYS A 69 11.22 8.74 2.15
N GLU A 70 10.84 9.66 1.27
CA GLU A 70 11.52 10.95 1.13
C GLU A 70 11.50 11.77 2.43
N PHE A 71 10.40 11.77 3.19
CA PHE A 71 10.34 12.44 4.50
C PHE A 71 11.24 11.81 5.57
N ILE A 72 11.56 10.51 5.46
CA ILE A 72 12.51 9.84 6.37
C ILE A 72 13.96 10.23 6.01
N TYR A 73 14.26 10.45 4.72
CA TYR A 73 15.61 10.77 4.24
C TYR A 73 15.94 12.27 4.20
N ALA A 74 14.94 13.16 4.07
CA ALA A 74 15.13 14.61 3.96
C ALA A 74 15.38 15.33 5.31
N ARG A 75 15.99 14.65 6.27
CA ARG A 75 16.25 15.18 7.62
C ARG A 75 17.53 16.01 7.69
#